data_AF-W2SHM7-F1
#
_entry.id   AF-W2SHM7-F1
#
_cell.length_a   1.000
_cell.length_b   1.000
_cell.length_c   1.000
_cell.angle_alpha   90.00
_cell.angle_beta   90.00
_cell.angle_gamma   90.00
#
_symmetry.space_group_name_H-M   'P 1'
#
loop_
_entity.id
_entity.type
_entity.pdbx_description
1 polymer ?
#
loop_
_entity_poly.entity_id
_entity_poly.type
_entity_poly.pdbx_seq_one_letter_code
_entity_poly.pdbx_strand_id
1 'polypeptide(L)'
;GGFRGNALYEQGNKCSKNKDCTTYSGSTCVTADGLCKFTGTPPRPGGGTSTMCKNDAMTDQARTAVLEAHNNRRSLLARGLVRNGKNPTNRNLSAATYMSAMVYECNLETEAMNYASTCPQTKSSESDRSGHGENIYVYSTPHADPVVAFKEVRSI
;
A
#
# COMPACT_ATOMS: atom_id res chain seq x y z
N GLY A 1 -15.62 -9.66 3.58
CA GLY A 1 -15.24 -10.03 2.20
C GLY A 1 -16.46 -9.84 1.32
N GLY A 2 -16.37 -8.97 0.31
CA GLY A 2 -17.44 -8.74 -0.66
C GLY A 2 -17.40 -7.32 -1.18
N PHE A 3 -16.55 -7.04 -2.16
CA PHE A 3 -16.50 -5.74 -2.83
C PHE A 3 -16.51 -5.92 -4.34
N ARG A 4 -17.10 -4.93 -5.01
CA ARG A 4 -17.39 -4.96 -6.44
C ARG A 4 -16.08 -5.03 -7.25
N GLY A 5 -15.86 -6.15 -7.93
CA GLY A 5 -14.69 -6.38 -8.80
C GLY A 5 -13.59 -7.28 -8.22
N ASN A 6 -13.62 -7.61 -6.93
CA ASN A 6 -12.65 -8.52 -6.32
C ASN A 6 -13.15 -9.96 -6.34
N ALA A 7 -12.30 -10.88 -6.82
CA ALA A 7 -12.52 -12.30 -6.66
C ALA A 7 -12.25 -12.70 -5.19
N LEU A 8 -13.27 -13.19 -4.49
CA LEU A 8 -13.11 -13.69 -3.12
C LEU A 8 -12.32 -15.01 -3.08
N TYR A 9 -12.36 -15.74 -4.19
CA TYR A 9 -11.61 -16.95 -4.46
C TYR A 9 -11.36 -17.03 -5.96
N GLU A 10 -10.28 -17.70 -6.35
CA GLU A 10 -10.03 -18.02 -7.76
C GLU A 10 -11.00 -19.13 -8.20
N GLN A 11 -11.62 -19.00 -9.38
CA GLN A 11 -12.41 -20.10 -9.95
C GLN A 11 -11.48 -21.26 -10.31
N GLY A 12 -11.78 -22.44 -9.79
CA GLY A 12 -10.98 -23.63 -10.04
C GLY A 12 -11.50 -24.87 -9.31
N ASN A 13 -10.80 -25.98 -9.50
CA ASN A 13 -11.08 -27.21 -8.76
C ASN A 13 -10.61 -27.08 -7.31
N LYS A 14 -11.36 -27.68 -6.39
CA LYS A 14 -10.93 -27.85 -4.99
C LYS A 14 -9.60 -28.60 -4.93
N CYS A 15 -8.83 -28.41 -3.86
CA CYS A 15 -7.57 -29.13 -3.72
C CYS A 15 -7.82 -30.65 -3.63
N SER A 16 -6.95 -31.43 -4.26
CA SER A 16 -6.95 -32.91 -4.22
C SER A 16 -5.67 -33.47 -3.60
N LYS A 17 -4.60 -32.68 -3.64
CA LYS A 17 -3.27 -32.99 -3.09
C LYS A 17 -2.63 -31.71 -2.58
N ASN A 18 -1.64 -31.84 -1.69
CA ASN A 18 -0.93 -30.68 -1.10
C ASN A 18 -0.37 -29.71 -2.15
N LYS A 19 0.07 -30.23 -3.32
CA LYS A 19 0.60 -29.40 -4.42
C LYS A 19 -0.42 -28.44 -5.05
N ASP A 20 -1.71 -28.68 -4.87
CA ASP A 20 -2.76 -27.80 -5.40
C ASP A 20 -2.92 -26.53 -4.54
N CYS A 21 -2.35 -26.51 -3.33
CA CYS A 21 -2.40 -25.38 -2.42
C CYS A 21 -1.19 -24.46 -2.62
N THR A 22 -1.29 -23.53 -3.56
CA THR A 22 -0.17 -22.67 -4.01
C THR A 22 -0.08 -21.33 -3.30
N THR A 23 -1.16 -20.88 -2.64
CA THR A 23 -1.22 -19.55 -2.01
C THR A 23 -0.16 -19.35 -0.93
N TYR A 24 0.02 -20.34 -0.04
CA TYR A 24 1.04 -20.31 1.00
C TYR A 24 1.90 -21.57 0.92
N SER A 25 3.22 -21.39 0.83
CA SER A 25 4.18 -22.50 0.79
C SER A 25 4.04 -23.38 2.04
N GLY A 26 4.02 -24.70 1.84
CA GLY A 26 3.83 -25.67 2.93
C GLY A 26 2.38 -25.92 3.32
N SER A 27 1.40 -25.35 2.60
CA SER A 27 -0.01 -25.68 2.81
C SER A 27 -0.31 -27.15 2.50
N THR A 28 -1.22 -27.74 3.25
CA THR A 28 -1.71 -29.11 3.06
C THR A 28 -3.15 -29.10 2.60
N CYS A 29 -3.55 -30.11 1.81
CA CYS A 29 -4.93 -30.24 1.37
C CYS A 29 -5.70 -31.15 2.34
N VAL A 30 -6.78 -30.62 2.91
CA VAL A 30 -7.77 -31.41 3.64
C VAL A 30 -8.70 -32.04 2.62
N THR A 31 -8.36 -33.24 2.14
CA THR A 31 -9.04 -33.88 1.00
C THR A 31 -10.52 -34.16 1.22
N ALA A 32 -10.95 -34.35 2.47
CA ALA A 32 -12.36 -34.53 2.83
C ALA A 32 -13.21 -33.32 2.41
N ASP A 33 -12.71 -32.11 2.67
CA ASP A 33 -13.41 -30.85 2.42
C ASP A 33 -12.94 -30.18 1.12
N GLY A 34 -11.76 -30.56 0.60
CA GLY A 34 -11.08 -29.91 -0.51
C GLY A 34 -10.53 -28.52 -0.18
N LEU A 35 -10.24 -28.27 1.10
CA LEU A 35 -9.75 -26.98 1.60
C LEU A 35 -8.24 -27.02 1.84
N CYS A 36 -7.56 -25.92 1.51
CA CYS A 36 -6.15 -25.73 1.83
C CYS A 36 -5.98 -25.27 3.29
N LYS A 37 -5.23 -26.04 4.07
CA LYS A 37 -4.86 -25.75 5.46
C LYS A 37 -3.41 -25.31 5.54
N PHE A 38 -3.21 -24.08 6.00
CA PHE A 38 -1.90 -23.53 6.31
C PHE A 38 -1.71 -23.48 7.84
N THR A 39 -0.57 -23.94 8.33
CA THR A 39 -0.24 -23.99 9.77
C THR A 39 0.93 -23.08 10.16
N GLY A 40 1.51 -22.34 9.20
CA GLY A 40 2.56 -21.38 9.46
C GLY A 40 2.01 -19.99 9.82
N THR A 41 2.92 -19.04 10.02
CA THR A 41 2.56 -17.61 10.09
C THR A 41 2.28 -17.11 8.68
N PRO A 42 1.10 -16.51 8.42
CA PRO A 42 0.82 -15.95 7.11
C PRO A 42 1.94 -14.99 6.72
N PRO A 43 2.44 -15.03 5.47
CA PRO A 43 3.38 -14.03 5.01
C PRO A 43 2.75 -12.65 5.21
N ARG A 44 3.58 -11.67 5.58
CA ARG A 44 3.08 -10.31 5.77
C ARG A 44 2.31 -9.85 4.54
N PRO A 45 1.16 -9.17 4.73
CA PRO A 45 0.48 -8.48 3.62
C PRO A 45 1.50 -7.57 2.91
N GLY A 46 1.64 -7.68 1.58
CA GLY A 46 2.71 -6.99 0.84
C GLY A 46 3.91 -7.84 0.45
N GLY A 47 4.20 -8.91 1.20
CA GLY A 47 5.44 -9.68 1.04
C GLY A 47 6.73 -8.85 1.22
N GLY A 48 7.88 -9.52 1.16
CA GLY A 48 9.19 -8.86 1.15
C GLY A 48 9.81 -8.61 2.53
N THR A 49 10.99 -7.98 2.52
CA THR A 49 11.82 -7.71 3.70
C THR A 49 11.37 -6.45 4.43
N SER A 50 11.78 -6.31 5.70
CA SER A 50 11.62 -5.07 6.47
C SER A 50 12.94 -4.69 7.12
N THR A 51 13.90 -4.30 6.28
CA THR A 51 15.26 -3.92 6.67
C THR A 51 15.45 -2.41 6.77
N MET A 52 14.66 -1.62 6.05
CA MET A 52 14.73 -0.14 6.10
C MET A 52 14.24 0.39 7.46
N CYS A 53 13.08 -0.08 7.91
CA CYS A 53 12.53 0.18 9.24
C CYS A 53 12.11 -1.15 9.87
N LYS A 54 12.33 -1.30 11.18
CA LYS A 54 12.02 -2.54 11.91
C LYS A 54 10.61 -2.48 12.52
N ASN A 55 9.61 -3.01 11.83
CA ASN A 55 8.26 -3.25 12.36
C ASN A 55 7.54 -4.31 11.53
N ASP A 56 6.37 -4.78 11.99
CA ASP A 56 5.57 -5.83 11.35
C ASP A 56 4.53 -5.39 10.31
N ALA A 57 4.22 -4.09 10.25
CA ALA A 57 3.11 -3.56 9.46
C ALA A 57 3.51 -3.14 8.04
N MET A 58 4.75 -2.67 7.84
CA MET A 58 5.25 -2.15 6.57
C MET A 58 6.45 -2.95 6.05
N THR A 59 6.57 -3.04 4.72
CA THR A 59 7.65 -3.76 4.03
C THR A 59 8.49 -2.78 3.22
N ASP A 60 9.75 -3.12 2.95
CA ASP A 60 10.67 -2.27 2.17
C ASP A 60 10.09 -1.93 0.79
N GLN A 61 9.39 -2.89 0.16
CA GLN A 61 8.68 -2.68 -1.10
C GLN A 61 7.59 -1.62 -1.00
N ALA A 62 6.80 -1.62 0.09
CA ALA A 62 5.77 -0.62 0.33
C ALA A 62 6.38 0.77 0.59
N ARG A 63 7.48 0.84 1.35
CA ARG A 63 8.24 2.08 1.59
C ARG A 63 8.77 2.69 0.29
N THR A 64 9.42 1.87 -0.54
CA THR A 64 9.89 2.26 -1.87
C THR A 64 8.74 2.73 -2.75
N ALA A 65 7.63 2.00 -2.78
CA ALA A 65 6.47 2.37 -3.59
C ALA A 65 5.92 3.77 -3.22
N VAL A 66 5.77 4.06 -1.92
CA VAL A 66 5.31 5.38 -1.46
C VAL A 66 6.33 6.48 -1.78
N LEU A 67 7.62 6.24 -1.50
CA LEU A 67 8.68 7.21 -1.74
C LEU A 67 8.81 7.57 -3.23
N GLU A 68 8.86 6.55 -4.09
CA GLU A 68 8.93 6.72 -5.54
C GLU A 68 7.67 7.41 -6.07
N ALA A 69 6.49 7.04 -5.58
CA ALA A 69 5.25 7.68 -6.00
C ALA A 69 5.25 9.19 -5.70
N HIS A 70 5.80 9.62 -4.57
CA HIS A 70 5.94 11.03 -4.24
C HIS A 70 7.02 11.72 -5.08
N ASN A 71 8.23 11.16 -5.11
CA ASN A 71 9.36 11.77 -5.82
C ASN A 71 9.14 11.85 -7.33
N ASN A 72 8.46 10.87 -7.93
CA ASN A 72 8.08 10.92 -9.34
C ASN A 72 7.11 12.08 -9.62
N ARG A 73 6.08 12.28 -8.78
CA ARG A 73 5.14 13.41 -8.94
C ARG A 73 5.82 14.75 -8.70
N ARG A 74 6.69 14.85 -7.68
CA ARG A 74 7.50 16.05 -7.42
C ARG A 74 8.39 16.38 -8.61
N SER A 75 9.01 15.39 -9.24
CA SER A 75 9.83 15.56 -10.45
C SER A 75 9.02 16.02 -11.66
N LEU A 76 7.83 15.46 -11.87
CA LEU A 76 6.94 15.89 -12.96
C LEU A 76 6.49 17.35 -12.75
N LEU A 77 6.10 17.69 -11.52
CA LEU A 77 5.70 19.06 -11.17
C LEU A 77 6.87 20.04 -11.32
N ALA A 78 8.05 19.68 -10.81
CA ALA A 78 9.24 20.52 -10.89
C ALA A 78 9.63 20.87 -12.33
N ARG A 79 9.38 19.96 -13.28
CA ARG A 79 9.60 20.16 -14.71
C ARG A 79 8.44 20.84 -15.45
N GLY A 80 7.38 21.22 -14.75
CA GLY A 80 6.19 21.84 -15.37
C GLY A 80 5.42 20.87 -16.28
N LEU A 81 5.42 19.57 -15.98
CA LEU A 81 4.78 18.52 -16.79
C LEU A 81 3.42 18.07 -16.25
N VAL A 82 2.92 18.71 -15.19
CA VAL A 82 1.65 18.36 -14.53
C VAL A 82 0.57 19.34 -14.95
N ARG A 83 -0.49 18.86 -15.59
CA ARG A 83 -1.65 19.68 -15.97
C ARG A 83 -2.38 20.24 -14.75
N ASN A 84 -2.77 21.51 -14.79
CA ASN A 84 -3.58 22.10 -13.72
C ASN A 84 -5.02 21.57 -13.77
N GLY A 85 -5.29 20.47 -13.08
CA GLY A 85 -6.63 19.86 -13.01
C GLY A 85 -7.01 18.98 -14.21
N LYS A 86 -8.28 18.59 -14.25
CA LYS A 86 -8.78 17.55 -15.17
C LYS A 86 -9.12 18.05 -16.57
N ASN A 87 -9.37 19.34 -16.76
CA ASN A 87 -9.73 19.89 -18.07
C ASN A 87 -8.51 19.80 -19.01
N PRO A 88 -8.62 19.11 -20.18
CA PRO A 88 -7.50 18.90 -21.09
C PRO A 88 -6.94 20.20 -21.69
N THR A 89 -7.70 21.30 -21.69
CA THR A 89 -7.24 22.60 -22.21
C THR A 89 -6.45 23.40 -21.18
N ASN A 90 -6.37 22.95 -19.93
CA ASN A 90 -5.65 23.68 -18.90
C ASN A 90 -4.15 23.62 -19.14
N ARG A 91 -3.48 24.75 -18.87
CA ARG A 91 -2.01 24.80 -18.88
C ARG A 91 -1.44 23.93 -17.76
N ASN A 92 -0.20 23.51 -17.94
CA ASN A 92 0.54 22.87 -16.87
C ASN A 92 0.82 23.85 -15.72
N LEU A 93 1.00 23.30 -14.52
CA LEU A 93 1.50 23.99 -13.35
C LEU A 93 2.92 24.51 -13.63
N SER A 94 3.28 25.63 -12.99
CA SER A 94 4.62 26.22 -13.14
C SER A 94 5.71 25.27 -12.67
N ALA A 95 6.82 25.24 -13.40
CA ALA A 95 8.04 24.56 -12.96
C ALA A 95 8.53 25.11 -11.61
N ALA A 96 9.18 24.25 -10.82
CA ALA A 96 9.72 24.63 -9.52
C ALA A 96 11.24 24.75 -9.60
N THR A 97 11.79 25.84 -9.03
CA THR A 97 13.24 26.09 -9.04
C THR A 97 14.01 25.19 -8.08
N TYR A 98 13.41 24.87 -6.91
CA TYR A 98 14.07 24.10 -5.84
C TYR A 98 13.11 23.09 -5.20
N MET A 99 12.68 22.09 -5.95
CA MET A 99 11.85 21.00 -5.43
C MET A 99 12.73 19.90 -4.82
N SER A 100 12.85 19.85 -3.49
CA SER A 100 13.67 18.84 -2.80
C SER A 100 13.20 17.41 -3.05
N ALA A 101 14.11 16.46 -3.14
CA ALA A 101 13.76 15.04 -3.08
C ALA A 101 13.34 14.67 -1.66
N MET A 102 12.25 13.90 -1.53
CA MET A 102 11.88 13.29 -0.25
C MET A 102 12.81 12.10 0.03
N VAL A 103 13.10 11.89 1.31
CA VAL A 103 13.74 10.69 1.85
C VAL A 103 12.75 9.98 2.76
N TYR A 104 12.93 8.67 2.94
CA TYR A 104 12.07 7.88 3.82
C TYR A 104 12.59 7.97 5.26
N GLU A 105 11.70 8.25 6.21
CA GLU A 105 12.04 8.41 7.63
C GLU A 105 11.20 7.47 8.51
N CYS A 106 11.88 6.59 9.26
CA CYS A 106 11.21 5.57 10.06
C CYS A 106 10.43 6.13 11.26
N ASN A 107 10.83 7.29 11.78
CA ASN A 107 10.09 7.94 12.87
C ASN A 107 8.72 8.44 12.36
N LEU A 108 8.69 9.06 11.18
CA LEU A 108 7.44 9.48 10.54
C LEU A 108 6.56 8.28 10.17
N GLU A 109 7.16 7.16 9.74
CA GLU A 109 6.43 5.90 9.54
C GLU A 109 5.79 5.43 10.85
N THR A 110 6.52 5.48 11.96
CA THR A 110 6.03 5.06 13.28
C THR A 110 4.85 5.90 13.74
N GLU A 111 4.93 7.23 13.62
CA GLU A 111 3.83 8.14 13.95
C GLU A 111 2.59 7.87 13.07
N ALA A 112 2.79 7.75 11.75
CA ALA A 112 1.72 7.45 10.81
C ALA A 112 1.08 6.08 11.09
N MET A 113 1.87 5.06 11.40
CA MET A 113 1.37 3.73 11.77
C MET A 113 0.59 3.75 13.08
N ASN A 114 1.09 4.45 14.10
CA ASN A 114 0.40 4.59 15.39
C ASN A 114 -0.99 5.20 15.18
N TYR A 115 -1.09 6.27 14.38
CA TYR A 115 -2.38 6.86 14.07
C TYR A 115 -3.25 5.91 13.24
N ALA A 116 -2.72 5.34 12.15
CA ALA A 116 -3.45 4.41 11.28
C ALA A 116 -3.97 3.17 12.02
N SER A 117 -3.27 2.70 13.06
CA SER A 117 -3.68 1.56 13.89
C SER A 117 -4.98 1.80 14.67
N THR A 118 -5.38 3.05 14.85
CA THR A 118 -6.67 3.43 15.44
C THR A 118 -7.83 3.37 14.43
N CYS A 119 -7.55 2.96 13.19
CA CYS A 119 -8.46 2.91 12.06
C CYS A 119 -9.20 4.24 11.78
N PRO A 120 -8.49 5.40 11.76
CA PRO A 120 -9.14 6.69 11.57
C PRO A 120 -9.69 6.82 10.15
N GLN A 121 -10.71 7.65 10.00
CA GLN A 121 -11.26 8.06 8.69
C GLN A 121 -10.96 9.54 8.39
N THR A 122 -10.29 10.22 9.31
CA THR A 122 -9.99 11.65 9.26
C THR A 122 -8.51 11.87 9.57
N LYS A 123 -8.05 13.12 9.44
CA LYS A 123 -6.70 13.49 9.87
C LYS A 123 -6.59 13.55 11.39
N SER A 124 -5.39 13.29 11.90
CA SER A 124 -5.02 13.54 13.30
C SER A 124 -5.02 15.05 13.59
N SER A 125 -5.25 15.39 14.86
CA SER A 125 -5.14 16.76 15.33
C SER A 125 -3.73 17.29 15.09
N GLU A 126 -3.60 18.57 14.72
CA GLU A 126 -2.27 19.18 14.49
C GLU A 126 -1.41 19.18 15.76
N SER A 127 -2.02 19.19 16.94
CA SER A 127 -1.32 19.04 18.22
C SER A 127 -0.58 17.71 18.34
N ASP A 128 -1.08 16.67 17.68
CA ASP A 128 -0.59 15.29 17.79
C ASP A 128 0.49 14.98 16.74
N ARG A 129 0.72 15.93 15.82
CA ARG A 129 1.70 15.85 14.72
C ARG A 129 2.41 17.19 14.49
N SER A 130 2.88 17.81 15.57
CA SER A 130 3.51 19.12 15.55
C SER A 130 4.69 19.16 14.57
N GLY A 131 4.62 20.05 13.57
CA GLY A 131 5.63 20.16 12.51
C GLY A 131 5.49 19.15 11.37
N HIS A 132 4.44 18.32 11.35
CA HIS A 132 4.23 17.29 10.34
C HIS A 132 2.88 17.45 9.60
N GLY A 133 2.95 17.46 8.27
CA GLY A 133 1.77 17.38 7.41
C GLY A 133 1.26 15.95 7.31
N GLU A 134 -0.04 15.78 7.07
CA GLU A 134 -0.64 14.45 6.99
C GLU A 134 -1.62 14.35 5.82
N ASN A 135 -1.56 13.21 5.12
CA ASN A 135 -2.54 12.76 4.15
C ASN A 135 -3.10 11.41 4.60
N ILE A 136 -4.42 11.27 4.56
CA ILE A 136 -5.12 10.02 4.84
C ILE A 136 -5.78 9.51 3.56
N TYR A 137 -5.69 8.19 3.35
CA TYR A 137 -6.42 7.50 2.31
C TYR A 137 -6.91 6.17 2.86
N VAL A 138 -8.21 5.94 2.76
CA VAL A 138 -8.84 4.69 3.19
C VAL A 138 -9.10 3.86 1.95
N TYR A 139 -8.31 2.80 1.81
CA TYR A 139 -8.54 1.83 0.75
C TYR A 139 -9.67 0.90 1.17
N SER A 140 -10.73 0.85 0.36
CA SER A 140 -11.96 0.13 0.69
C SER A 140 -11.82 -1.39 0.74
N THR A 141 -10.69 -1.93 0.27
CA THR A 141 -10.40 -3.37 0.36
C THR A 141 -9.71 -3.70 1.69
N PRO A 142 -10.36 -4.44 2.59
CA PRO A 142 -9.76 -4.87 3.84
C PRO A 142 -8.62 -5.85 3.57
N HIS A 143 -7.57 -5.79 4.40
CA HIS A 143 -6.36 -6.60 4.25
C HIS A 143 -5.69 -6.50 2.87
N ALA A 144 -5.89 -5.38 2.18
CA ALA A 144 -5.22 -5.15 0.91
C ALA A 144 -3.71 -5.18 1.08
N ASP A 145 -3.05 -5.72 0.06
CA ASP A 145 -1.61 -5.59 -0.11
C ASP A 145 -1.23 -4.10 -0.13
N PRO A 146 -0.40 -3.63 0.81
CA PRO A 146 -0.03 -2.21 0.87
C PRO A 146 0.63 -1.71 -0.42
N VAL A 147 1.44 -2.54 -1.09
CA VAL A 147 2.11 -2.17 -2.35
C VAL A 147 1.08 -1.93 -3.45
N VAL A 148 0.07 -2.80 -3.56
CA VAL A 148 -1.03 -2.62 -4.51
C VAL A 148 -1.81 -1.34 -4.17
N ALA A 149 -2.20 -1.17 -2.90
CA ALA A 149 -2.94 0.01 -2.46
C ALA A 149 -2.19 1.33 -2.76
N PHE A 150 -0.89 1.40 -2.50
CA PHE A 150 -0.08 2.60 -2.79
C PHE A 150 0.10 2.85 -4.28
N LYS A 151 0.14 1.80 -5.11
CA LYS A 151 0.21 1.94 -6.57
C LYS A 151 -1.11 2.44 -7.17
N GLU A 152 -2.27 2.07 -6.63
CA GLU A 152 -3.58 2.54 -7.12
C GLU A 152 -3.79 4.05 -6.93
N VAL A 153 -3.14 4.66 -5.94
CA VAL A 153 -3.18 6.12 -5.74
C VAL A 153 -2.53 6.88 -6.91
N ARG A 154 -1.88 6.22 -7.88
CA ARG A 154 -1.34 6.85 -9.12
C ARG A 154 -2.40 7.51 -10.01
N SER A 155 -3.68 7.18 -9.86
CA SER A 155 -4.73 7.58 -10.80
C SER A 155 -5.51 8.85 -10.42
N ILE A 156 -5.04 9.64 -9.44
CA ILE A 156 -5.68 10.89 -9.01
C ILE A 156 -4.98 12.11 -9.62
#